data_AF-A0A8T5F9X4-F1
#
_entry.id   AF-A0A8T5F9X4-F1
#
_cell.length_a   1.000
_cell.length_b   1.000
_cell.length_c   1.000
_cell.angle_alpha   90.00
_cell.angle_beta   90.00
_cell.angle_gamma   90.00
#
_symmetry.space_group_name_H-M   'P 1'
#
loop_
_entity.id
_entity.type
_entity.pdbx_description
1 polymer ?
#
loop_
_entity_poly.entity_id
_entity_poly.type
_entity_poly.pdbx_seq_one_letter_code
_entity_poly.pdbx_strand_id
1 'polypeptide(L)'
;MISSNFIKFSLITGTVFVLFLSPTMSVSFAQGVYDLPNLYKKANDHFMLGEYRQAVEVYDEILEISPENKKTLLMKGIALSNLDRHKSSILEFYNVHQQDSQDATALIGLGVGFGNFGEYKQALTYFEQAYEILPENHIVQNYYEFATKTVEKYPYNEVEKPQVFALNIPQTVPAWIKNTAGWWADGQIPDEEFLKGVNFLIGNGLLIIDIPDIQELTEDEKKVKDRNEWEFSRYLDRIEKEVNQEKRYIEYPNPSNDVIKKFLRDYVKWNYDQQIEIGNKNFPNPEYVLIDDVYHLEYKVYVNEQPIGLPLDHVSTLVNSFKMWEDAEFSANDGKKIKINFVTSKTKTNANLWVTWVVRDLGEGVLGHANLGKGVVEVALGGYGCDGNFQLYHVDTVEYIMTHELGHGIGLKHSNDKNSIMFPSMKNTQYAYCVLDVDKKISTSPIFLGND
;
A
#
# COMPACT_ATOMS: atom_id res chain seq x y z
N MET A 1 9.56 76.38 69.26
CA MET A 1 8.96 75.40 70.18
C MET A 1 8.93 74.07 69.42
N ILE A 2 9.92 73.19 69.64
CA ILE A 2 9.81 71.92 70.42
C ILE A 2 8.76 70.99 69.76
N SER A 3 9.01 69.77 69.25
CA SER A 3 10.03 68.71 69.42
C SER A 3 9.92 67.74 68.21
N SER A 4 10.99 67.38 67.49
CA SER A 4 11.88 66.20 67.66
C SER A 4 11.25 64.79 67.66
N ASN A 5 11.70 63.99 66.67
CA ASN A 5 12.02 62.54 66.69
C ASN A 5 10.94 61.49 67.00
N PHE A 6 10.72 60.56 66.07
CA PHE A 6 11.06 59.12 66.23
C PHE A 6 10.82 58.40 64.88
N ILE A 7 11.86 58.21 64.06
CA ILE A 7 12.55 56.93 63.77
C ILE A 7 11.94 56.10 62.61
N LYS A 8 12.82 55.90 61.60
CA LYS A 8 12.95 54.81 60.61
C LYS A 8 12.12 54.84 59.31
N PHE A 9 12.77 55.48 58.33
CA PHE A 9 13.08 54.97 56.99
C PHE A 9 11.96 54.31 56.17
N SER A 10 11.48 55.05 55.16
CA SER A 10 11.39 54.52 53.79
C SER A 10 11.20 55.66 52.80
N LEU A 11 12.23 55.98 52.02
CA LEU A 11 12.11 56.66 50.72
C LEU A 11 13.23 56.13 49.81
N ILE A 12 12.77 55.62 48.67
CA ILE A 12 13.30 55.91 47.33
C ILE A 12 14.45 55.04 46.80
N THR A 13 13.99 54.18 45.87
CA THR A 13 14.50 53.90 44.52
C THR A 13 15.72 53.02 44.32
N GLY A 14 15.56 52.11 43.36
CA GLY A 14 16.58 51.85 42.38
C GLY A 14 16.99 50.39 42.25
N THR A 15 16.31 49.70 41.33
CA THR A 15 16.88 48.74 40.35
C THR A 15 17.61 47.47 40.80
N VAL A 16 17.21 46.38 40.13
CA VAL A 16 18.02 45.24 39.64
C VAL A 16 18.17 44.02 40.56
N PHE A 17 17.98 42.85 39.92
CA PHE A 17 18.30 41.48 40.38
C PHE A 17 17.46 40.96 41.56
N VAL A 18 17.07 39.70 41.69
CA VAL A 18 16.95 38.48 40.88
C VAL A 18 16.23 37.50 41.83
N LEU A 19 15.42 36.60 41.26
CA LEU A 19 15.01 35.28 41.78
C LEU A 19 15.20 34.99 43.28
N PHE A 20 14.15 34.47 43.93
CA PHE A 20 14.05 33.03 44.26
C PHE A 20 12.95 32.80 45.29
N LEU A 21 12.09 31.80 44.99
CA LEU A 21 11.30 30.96 45.91
C LEU A 21 10.10 31.70 46.55
N SER A 22 8.85 31.26 46.39
CA SER A 22 8.38 29.88 46.59
C SER A 22 6.94 29.71 46.04
N PRO A 23 6.45 28.45 45.93
CA PRO A 23 5.58 27.99 44.85
C PRO A 23 4.08 27.89 45.21
N THR A 24 3.34 27.35 44.23
CA THR A 24 2.00 26.75 44.28
C THR A 24 0.80 27.69 44.35
N MET A 25 0.52 28.37 43.24
CA MET A 25 -0.84 28.38 42.71
C MET A 25 -0.88 27.29 41.63
N SER A 26 -1.42 26.13 42.01
CA SER A 26 -1.68 25.00 41.15
C SER A 26 -2.49 25.44 39.93
N VAL A 27 -1.81 25.54 38.79
CA VAL A 27 -2.45 25.51 37.47
C VAL A 27 -2.99 24.09 37.29
N SER A 28 -4.18 23.84 37.83
CA SER A 28 -4.93 22.59 37.69
C SER A 28 -5.62 22.47 36.31
N PHE A 29 -4.99 22.96 35.24
CA PHE A 29 -5.53 22.93 33.87
C PHE A 29 -4.59 22.35 32.82
N ALA A 30 -3.39 21.85 33.19
CA ALA A 30 -2.41 21.30 32.25
C ALA A 30 -2.12 19.80 32.45
N GLN A 31 -2.93 19.10 33.26
CA GLN A 31 -2.76 17.67 33.55
C GLN A 31 -3.97 16.84 33.07
N GLY A 32 -4.48 17.13 31.89
CA GLY A 32 -5.12 16.12 31.05
C GLY A 32 -4.05 15.63 30.09
N VAL A 33 -3.16 14.74 30.54
CA VAL A 33 -2.07 14.19 29.73
C VAL A 33 -2.69 13.60 28.48
N TYR A 34 -2.42 14.17 27.31
CA TYR A 34 -2.75 13.54 26.04
C TYR A 34 -2.08 12.16 26.02
N ASP A 35 -2.87 11.11 26.17
CA ASP A 35 -2.38 9.73 26.16
C ASP A 35 -2.17 9.31 24.70
N LEU A 36 -1.02 9.72 24.14
CA LEU A 36 -0.60 9.37 22.78
C LEU A 36 -0.76 7.86 22.48
N PRO A 37 -0.31 6.93 23.35
CA PRO A 37 -0.58 5.51 23.17
C PRO A 37 -2.06 5.17 22.97
N ASN A 38 -2.96 5.74 23.77
CA ASN A 38 -4.39 5.52 23.63
C ASN A 38 -4.97 6.17 22.36
N LEU A 39 -4.49 7.35 21.96
CA LEU A 39 -4.87 7.97 20.69
C LEU A 39 -4.44 7.13 19.50
N TYR A 40 -3.20 6.62 19.48
CA TYR A 40 -2.73 5.72 18.43
C TYR A 40 -3.58 4.45 18.35
N LYS A 41 -3.92 3.86 19.50
CA LYS A 41 -4.80 2.69 19.55
C LYS A 41 -6.18 3.01 18.98
N LYS A 42 -6.80 4.10 19.43
CA LYS A 42 -8.12 4.55 18.96
C LYS A 42 -8.13 4.82 17.45
N ALA A 43 -7.11 5.49 16.93
CA ALA A 43 -6.99 5.77 15.51
C ALA A 43 -6.84 4.48 14.69
N ASN A 44 -6.01 3.54 15.17
CA ASN A 44 -5.86 2.22 14.56
C ASN A 44 -7.17 1.42 14.57
N ASP A 45 -7.90 1.42 15.69
CA ASP A 45 -9.17 0.70 15.80
C ASP A 45 -10.20 1.24 14.79
N HIS A 46 -10.37 2.57 14.71
CA HIS A 46 -11.23 3.20 13.69
C HIS A 46 -10.77 2.86 12.27
N PHE A 47 -9.47 2.94 12.00
CA PHE A 47 -8.90 2.66 10.69
C PHE A 47 -9.17 1.21 10.25
N MET A 48 -8.93 0.23 11.13
CA MET A 48 -9.17 -1.19 10.85
C MET A 48 -10.65 -1.54 10.69
N LEU A 49 -11.56 -0.75 11.27
CA LEU A 49 -13.01 -0.87 11.08
C LEU A 49 -13.52 -0.18 9.80
N GLY A 50 -12.64 0.47 9.03
CA GLY A 50 -13.02 1.27 7.86
C GLY A 50 -13.67 2.62 8.22
N GLU A 51 -13.62 3.02 9.49
CA GLU A 51 -14.15 4.29 10.01
C GLU A 51 -13.14 5.42 9.76
N TYR A 52 -12.74 5.61 8.50
CA TYR A 52 -11.62 6.49 8.14
C TYR A 52 -11.83 7.95 8.53
N ARG A 53 -13.08 8.44 8.56
CA ARG A 53 -13.36 9.82 8.99
C ARG A 53 -12.97 10.02 10.45
N GLN A 54 -13.40 9.10 11.30
CA GLN A 54 -13.05 9.08 12.72
C GLN A 54 -11.55 8.85 12.92
N ALA A 55 -10.93 7.99 12.12
CA ALA A 55 -9.47 7.80 12.15
C ALA A 55 -8.73 9.11 11.83
N VAL A 56 -9.14 9.86 10.80
CA VAL A 56 -8.56 11.16 10.43
C VAL A 56 -8.70 12.17 11.57
N GLU A 57 -9.87 12.26 12.22
CA GLU A 57 -10.07 13.15 13.38
C GLU A 57 -9.08 12.83 14.51
N VAL A 58 -8.87 11.55 14.82
CA VAL A 58 -7.90 11.16 15.86
C VAL A 58 -6.45 11.39 15.39
N TYR A 59 -6.13 11.22 14.11
CA TYR A 59 -4.82 11.58 13.57
C TYR A 59 -4.56 13.09 13.65
N ASP A 60 -5.57 13.94 13.43
CA ASP A 60 -5.47 15.38 13.64
C ASP A 60 -5.15 15.71 15.12
N GLU A 61 -5.83 15.07 16.08
CA GLU A 61 -5.50 15.20 17.51
C GLU A 61 -4.03 14.81 17.81
N ILE A 62 -3.52 13.73 17.18
CA ILE A 62 -2.13 13.30 17.33
C ILE A 62 -1.16 14.32 16.73
N LEU A 63 -1.48 14.88 15.56
CA LEU A 63 -0.65 15.87 14.87
C LEU A 63 -0.66 17.24 15.57
N GLU A 64 -1.70 17.59 16.32
CA GLU A 64 -1.67 18.77 17.21
C GLU A 64 -0.58 18.64 18.29
N ILE A 65 -0.31 17.42 18.75
CA ILE A 65 0.70 17.12 19.78
C ILE A 65 2.07 16.88 19.15
N SER A 66 2.11 16.26 17.97
CA SER A 66 3.34 15.85 17.27
C SER A 66 3.21 16.13 15.77
N PRO A 67 3.37 17.40 15.33
CA PRO A 67 3.06 17.84 13.96
C PRO A 67 3.88 17.16 12.86
N GLU A 68 5.08 16.68 13.19
CA GLU A 68 6.00 16.06 12.24
C GLU A 68 6.06 14.54 12.41
N ASN A 69 5.06 13.92 13.05
CA ASN A 69 5.03 12.46 13.18
C ASN A 69 4.80 11.80 11.82
N LYS A 70 5.88 11.33 11.18
CA LYS A 70 5.87 10.66 9.88
C LYS A 70 4.81 9.55 9.78
N LYS A 71 4.75 8.67 10.79
CA LYS A 71 3.80 7.53 10.78
C LYS A 71 2.35 8.00 10.78
N THR A 72 2.01 9.02 11.58
CA THR A 72 0.66 9.60 11.61
C THR A 72 0.30 10.27 10.30
N LEU A 73 1.23 11.02 9.69
CA LEU A 73 1.02 11.64 8.37
C LEU A 73 0.76 10.58 7.29
N LEU A 74 1.57 9.50 7.23
CA LEU A 74 1.37 8.39 6.31
C LEU A 74 -0.02 7.74 6.49
N MET A 75 -0.38 7.39 7.73
CA MET A 75 -1.67 6.76 8.02
C MET A 75 -2.86 7.67 7.70
N LYS A 76 -2.75 8.97 8.01
CA LYS A 76 -3.76 9.97 7.65
C LYS A 76 -3.88 10.11 6.13
N GLY A 77 -2.77 10.12 5.41
CA GLY A 77 -2.73 10.11 3.94
C GLY A 77 -3.49 8.93 3.35
N ILE A 78 -3.28 7.72 3.89
CA ILE A 78 -3.99 6.50 3.45
C ILE A 78 -5.50 6.60 3.78
N ALA A 79 -5.85 7.00 5.01
CA ALA A 79 -7.25 7.17 5.40
C ALA A 79 -7.99 8.20 4.53
N LEU A 80 -7.33 9.31 4.19
CA LEU A 80 -7.86 10.33 3.27
C LEU A 80 -8.01 9.80 1.85
N SER A 81 -7.08 8.97 1.36
CA SER A 81 -7.20 8.31 0.06
C SER A 81 -8.44 7.40 0.03
N ASN A 82 -8.66 6.64 1.10
CA ASN A 82 -9.81 5.75 1.24
C ASN A 82 -11.16 6.48 1.36
N LEU A 83 -11.13 7.78 1.67
CA LEU A 83 -12.28 8.69 1.67
C LEU A 83 -12.46 9.45 0.34
N ASP A 84 -11.71 9.09 -0.71
CA ASP A 84 -11.62 9.82 -1.98
C ASP A 84 -11.20 11.29 -1.84
N ARG A 85 -10.54 11.64 -0.72
CA ARG A 85 -9.99 12.98 -0.46
C ARG A 85 -8.56 13.07 -1.00
N HIS A 86 -8.40 12.76 -2.28
CA HIS A 86 -7.08 12.60 -2.92
C HIS A 86 -6.18 13.84 -2.77
N LYS A 87 -6.72 15.06 -2.92
CA LYS A 87 -5.94 16.29 -2.70
C LYS A 87 -5.30 16.34 -1.31
N SER A 88 -6.11 16.12 -0.28
CA SER A 88 -5.64 16.13 1.10
C SER A 88 -4.66 14.99 1.37
N SER A 89 -4.93 13.80 0.80
CA SER A 89 -4.03 12.64 0.89
C SER A 89 -2.63 12.94 0.32
N ILE A 90 -2.56 13.51 -0.89
CA ILE A 90 -1.29 13.90 -1.53
C ILE A 90 -0.50 14.88 -0.67
N LEU A 91 -1.16 15.84 -0.02
CA LEU A 91 -0.49 16.80 0.86
C LEU A 91 0.19 16.11 2.06
N GLU A 92 -0.48 15.13 2.69
CA GLU A 92 0.13 14.41 3.82
C GLU A 92 1.35 13.59 3.37
N PHE A 93 1.27 12.92 2.22
CA PHE A 93 2.42 12.18 1.67
C PHE A 93 3.56 13.11 1.23
N TYR A 94 3.23 14.28 0.67
CA TYR A 94 4.22 15.30 0.33
C TYR A 94 4.95 15.79 1.58
N ASN A 95 4.22 16.04 2.67
CA ASN A 95 4.84 16.44 3.95
C ASN A 95 5.83 15.39 4.46
N VAL A 96 5.54 14.10 4.27
CA VAL A 96 6.48 13.03 4.59
C VAL A 96 7.66 13.01 3.62
N HIS A 97 7.42 13.15 2.32
CA HIS A 97 8.49 13.19 1.30
C HIS A 97 9.47 14.37 1.51
N GLN A 98 8.98 15.50 2.01
CA GLN A 98 9.83 16.64 2.39
C GLN A 98 10.72 16.35 3.61
N GLN A 99 10.27 15.47 4.52
CA GLN A 99 11.05 15.03 5.68
C GLN A 99 12.03 13.91 5.29
N ASP A 100 11.59 12.98 4.44
CA ASP A 100 12.31 11.79 4.02
C ASP A 100 11.98 11.49 2.55
N SER A 101 12.82 11.99 1.65
CA SER A 101 12.62 11.84 0.19
C SER A 101 12.66 10.40 -0.30
N GLN A 102 13.20 9.47 0.50
CA GLN A 102 13.33 8.05 0.19
C GLN A 102 12.31 7.18 0.94
N ASP A 103 11.32 7.78 1.61
CA ASP A 103 10.25 7.00 2.22
C ASP A 103 9.38 6.35 1.13
N ALA A 104 9.53 5.04 0.94
CA ALA A 104 8.83 4.31 -0.11
C ALA A 104 7.30 4.39 0.01
N THR A 105 6.76 4.45 1.23
CA THR A 105 5.32 4.57 1.46
C THR A 105 4.81 5.94 0.99
N ALA A 106 5.55 7.01 1.30
CA ALA A 106 5.22 8.35 0.81
C ALA A 106 5.32 8.46 -0.71
N LEU A 107 6.37 7.89 -1.32
CA LEU A 107 6.54 7.87 -2.77
C LEU A 107 5.38 7.13 -3.46
N ILE A 108 5.01 5.94 -2.96
CA ILE A 108 3.85 5.20 -3.48
C ILE A 108 2.56 6.00 -3.27
N GLY A 109 2.36 6.61 -2.08
CA GLY A 109 1.20 7.44 -1.77
C GLY A 109 1.06 8.65 -2.69
N LEU A 110 2.16 9.34 -3.00
CA LEU A 110 2.22 10.41 -3.99
C LEU A 110 1.85 9.87 -5.39
N GLY A 111 2.46 8.77 -5.80
CA GLY A 111 2.17 8.12 -7.09
C GLY A 111 0.68 7.78 -7.25
N VAL A 112 0.09 7.13 -6.25
CA VAL A 112 -1.34 6.80 -6.22
C VAL A 112 -2.21 8.06 -6.28
N GLY A 113 -1.88 9.07 -5.48
CA GLY A 113 -2.61 10.32 -5.46
C GLY A 113 -2.60 11.06 -6.80
N PHE A 114 -1.44 11.19 -7.45
CA PHE A 114 -1.33 11.78 -8.78
C PHE A 114 -2.04 10.95 -9.85
N GLY A 115 -2.00 9.62 -9.76
CA GLY A 115 -2.76 8.72 -10.63
C GLY A 115 -4.27 8.94 -10.50
N ASN A 116 -4.78 9.12 -9.27
CA ASN A 116 -6.19 9.44 -9.01
C ASN A 116 -6.59 10.84 -9.49
N PHE A 117 -5.62 11.71 -9.74
CA PHE A 117 -5.80 13.01 -10.39
C PHE A 117 -5.71 12.93 -11.92
N GLY A 118 -5.42 11.77 -12.51
CA GLY A 118 -5.21 11.63 -13.95
C GLY A 118 -3.87 12.22 -14.43
N GLU A 119 -2.92 12.41 -13.53
CA GLU A 119 -1.58 12.95 -13.81
C GLU A 119 -0.53 11.82 -13.75
N TYR A 120 -0.68 10.85 -14.66
CA TYR A 120 0.08 9.59 -14.67
C TYR A 120 1.58 9.71 -14.89
N LYS A 121 2.08 10.74 -15.58
CA LYS A 121 3.52 10.98 -15.75
C LYS A 121 4.18 11.37 -14.43
N GLN A 122 3.50 12.21 -13.63
CA GLN A 122 3.98 12.53 -12.29
C GLN A 122 3.87 11.30 -11.38
N ALA A 123 2.79 10.52 -11.49
CA ALA A 123 2.66 9.26 -10.76
C ALA A 123 3.82 8.30 -11.07
N LEU A 124 4.13 8.12 -12.37
CA LEU A 124 5.23 7.27 -12.84
C LEU A 124 6.57 7.72 -12.27
N THR A 125 6.84 9.02 -12.19
CA THR A 125 8.08 9.57 -11.62
C THR A 125 8.27 9.16 -10.15
N TYR A 126 7.19 9.13 -9.36
CA TYR A 126 7.27 8.69 -7.96
C TYR A 126 7.34 7.17 -7.81
N PHE A 127 6.64 6.44 -8.67
CA PHE A 127 6.74 4.98 -8.68
C PHE A 127 8.13 4.50 -9.14
N GLU A 128 8.80 5.20 -10.07
CA GLU A 128 10.19 4.93 -10.43
C GLU A 128 11.12 5.09 -9.23
N GLN A 129 11.00 6.20 -8.49
CA GLN A 129 11.80 6.40 -7.27
C GLN A 129 11.55 5.29 -6.24
N ALA A 130 10.29 4.90 -6.04
CA ALA A 130 9.97 3.78 -5.15
C ALA A 130 10.58 2.45 -5.66
N TYR A 131 10.56 2.22 -6.98
CA TYR A 131 11.13 1.05 -7.63
C TYR A 131 12.65 0.98 -7.52
N GLU A 132 13.34 2.12 -7.61
CA GLU A 132 14.79 2.19 -7.37
C GLU A 132 15.17 1.81 -5.94
N ILE A 133 14.31 2.10 -4.95
CA ILE A 133 14.54 1.79 -3.54
C ILE A 133 14.18 0.33 -3.24
N LEU A 134 13.06 -0.17 -3.76
CA LEU A 134 12.52 -1.50 -3.49
C LEU A 134 12.22 -2.28 -4.79
N PRO A 135 13.24 -2.64 -5.61
CA PRO A 135 13.03 -3.22 -6.94
C PRO A 135 12.40 -4.62 -6.93
N GLU A 136 12.56 -5.36 -5.83
CA GLU A 136 12.02 -6.71 -5.64
C GLU A 136 10.65 -6.73 -4.95
N ASN A 137 10.08 -5.56 -4.64
CA ASN A 137 8.78 -5.46 -3.99
C ASN A 137 7.66 -5.50 -5.04
N HIS A 138 6.75 -6.48 -4.91
CA HIS A 138 5.69 -6.69 -5.88
C HIS A 138 4.65 -5.54 -5.92
N ILE A 139 4.38 -4.87 -4.79
CA ILE A 139 3.45 -3.72 -4.75
C ILE A 139 4.04 -2.59 -5.58
N VAL A 140 5.33 -2.30 -5.40
CA VAL A 140 6.04 -1.26 -6.14
C VAL A 140 6.11 -1.59 -7.64
N GLN A 141 6.47 -2.83 -7.98
CA GLN A 141 6.45 -3.33 -9.36
C GLN A 141 5.07 -3.14 -10.02
N ASN A 142 4.00 -3.54 -9.33
CA ASN A 142 2.64 -3.44 -9.85
C ASN A 142 2.24 -1.98 -10.11
N TYR A 143 2.56 -1.05 -9.21
CA TYR A 143 2.29 0.37 -9.41
C TYR A 143 3.12 0.98 -10.54
N TYR A 144 4.41 0.63 -10.62
CA TYR A 144 5.30 1.09 -11.69
C TYR A 144 4.84 0.60 -13.07
N GLU A 145 4.53 -0.68 -13.21
CA GLU A 145 4.00 -1.24 -14.45
C GLU A 145 2.66 -0.63 -14.84
N PHE A 146 1.76 -0.45 -13.87
CA PHE A 146 0.46 0.18 -14.08
C PHE A 146 0.62 1.59 -14.65
N ALA A 147 1.45 2.42 -14.02
CA ALA A 147 1.66 3.79 -14.46
C ALA A 147 2.32 3.85 -15.84
N THR A 148 3.30 2.98 -16.11
CA THR A 148 3.97 2.87 -17.42
C THR A 148 2.95 2.56 -18.52
N LYS A 149 2.17 1.50 -18.36
CA LYS A 149 1.12 1.09 -19.32
C LYS A 149 0.07 2.19 -19.50
N THR A 150 -0.29 2.89 -18.44
CA THR A 150 -1.32 3.95 -18.47
C THR A 150 -0.83 5.20 -19.21
N VAL A 151 0.42 5.63 -18.98
CA VAL A 151 1.03 6.76 -19.71
C VAL A 151 1.13 6.46 -21.21
N GLU A 152 1.49 5.23 -21.58
CA GLU A 152 1.55 4.81 -22.98
C GLU A 152 0.17 4.79 -23.64
N LYS A 153 -0.84 4.32 -22.91
CA LYS A 153 -2.23 4.18 -23.39
C LYS A 153 -2.96 5.52 -23.52
N TYR A 154 -2.71 6.46 -22.61
CA TYR A 154 -3.36 7.78 -22.57
C TYR A 154 -2.34 8.92 -22.59
N PRO A 155 -1.77 9.27 -23.74
CA PRO A 155 -0.85 10.40 -23.82
C PRO A 155 -1.59 11.72 -23.56
N TYR A 156 -1.01 12.57 -22.72
CA TYR A 156 -1.55 13.89 -22.38
C TYR A 156 -0.42 14.90 -22.08
N ASN A 157 -0.76 16.18 -22.03
CA ASN A 157 0.16 17.26 -21.68
C ASN A 157 0.21 17.48 -20.17
N GLU A 158 1.40 17.41 -19.58
CA GLU A 158 1.58 17.65 -18.14
C GLU A 158 1.21 19.08 -17.77
N VAL A 159 0.60 19.22 -16.60
CA VAL A 159 0.37 20.53 -15.99
C VAL A 159 1.72 21.12 -15.58
N GLU A 160 1.93 22.41 -15.85
CA GLU A 160 3.21 23.07 -15.56
C GLU A 160 3.57 23.00 -14.06
N LYS A 161 4.68 22.31 -13.77
CA LYS A 161 5.16 22.07 -12.40
C LYS A 161 5.70 23.38 -11.80
N PRO A 162 5.40 23.69 -10.52
CA PRO A 162 6.03 24.82 -9.85
C PRO A 162 7.54 24.57 -9.66
N GLN A 163 8.32 25.63 -9.45
CA GLN A 163 9.79 25.56 -9.36
C GLN A 163 10.29 24.63 -8.25
N VAL A 164 9.49 24.41 -7.20
CA VAL A 164 9.79 23.48 -6.11
C VAL A 164 10.03 22.04 -6.61
N PHE A 165 9.50 21.64 -7.77
CA PHE A 165 9.77 20.33 -8.41
C PHE A 165 11.02 20.31 -9.30
N ALA A 166 11.55 21.47 -9.68
CA ALA A 166 12.70 21.59 -10.57
C ALA A 166 14.04 21.62 -9.82
N LEU A 167 14.00 21.67 -8.49
CA LEU A 167 15.19 21.62 -7.64
C LEU A 167 15.70 20.18 -7.57
N ASN A 168 16.41 19.80 -8.63
CA ASN A 168 17.24 18.61 -8.63
C ASN A 168 18.44 18.89 -7.72
N ILE A 169 18.33 18.54 -6.43
CA ILE A 169 19.46 18.68 -5.49
C ILE A 169 20.47 17.60 -5.88
N PRO A 170 21.63 17.96 -6.47
CA PRO A 170 22.57 16.95 -6.92
C PRO A 170 23.06 16.15 -5.71
N GLN A 171 22.93 14.81 -5.80
CA GLN A 171 23.44 13.80 -4.85
C GLN A 171 24.98 13.80 -4.69
N THR A 172 25.68 14.84 -5.17
CA THR A 172 27.13 14.97 -5.07
C THR A 172 27.49 16.26 -4.36
N VAL A 173 28.25 16.14 -3.26
CA VAL A 173 28.87 17.28 -2.57
C VAL A 173 29.57 18.18 -3.59
N PRO A 174 29.14 19.45 -3.78
CA PRO A 174 29.67 20.33 -4.81
C PRO A 174 31.20 20.46 -4.73
N ALA A 175 31.88 20.51 -5.88
CA ALA A 175 33.35 20.57 -5.92
C ALA A 175 33.93 21.77 -5.14
N TRP A 176 33.22 22.91 -5.12
CA TRP A 176 33.65 24.07 -4.35
C TRP A 176 33.68 23.81 -2.83
N ILE A 177 32.78 22.98 -2.30
CA ILE A 177 32.78 22.57 -0.88
C ILE A 177 34.01 21.74 -0.55
N LYS A 178 34.41 20.80 -1.44
CA LYS A 178 35.62 20.00 -1.26
C LYS A 178 36.87 20.89 -1.21
N ASN A 179 36.90 21.92 -2.05
CA ASN A 179 37.98 22.90 -2.06
C ASN A 179 37.99 23.76 -0.78
N THR A 180 36.83 24.26 -0.35
CA THR A 180 36.69 25.05 0.89
C THR A 180 37.07 24.23 2.12
N ALA A 181 36.70 22.95 2.19
CA ALA A 181 37.12 22.04 3.27
C ALA A 181 38.64 21.80 3.28
N GLY A 182 39.26 21.69 2.10
CA GLY A 182 40.72 21.61 1.97
C GLY A 182 41.42 22.89 2.45
N TRP A 183 40.92 24.06 2.03
CA TRP A 183 41.45 25.36 2.49
C TRP A 183 41.29 25.57 3.99
N TRP A 184 40.20 25.08 4.58
CA TRP A 184 40.00 25.11 6.03
C TRP A 184 40.98 24.19 6.76
N ALA A 185 41.15 22.95 6.28
CA ALA A 185 42.08 21.99 6.87
C ALA A 185 43.54 22.47 6.82
N ASP A 186 43.90 23.24 5.78
CA ASP A 186 45.22 23.87 5.63
C ASP A 186 45.34 25.22 6.37
N GLY A 187 44.31 25.67 7.09
CA GLY A 187 44.28 26.94 7.83
C GLY A 187 44.28 28.20 6.95
N GLN A 188 43.91 28.07 5.67
CA GLN A 188 43.87 29.17 4.70
C GLN A 188 42.60 30.02 4.83
N ILE A 189 41.53 29.46 5.40
CA ILE A 189 40.29 30.18 5.72
C ILE A 189 39.90 29.98 7.19
N PRO A 190 39.30 30.99 7.83
CA PRO A 190 38.84 30.89 9.21
C PRO A 190 37.59 30.00 9.35
N ASP A 191 37.39 29.45 10.55
CA ASP A 191 36.24 28.58 10.88
C ASP A 191 34.89 29.21 10.50
N GLU A 192 34.73 30.52 10.68
CA GLU A 192 33.50 31.23 10.32
C GLU A 192 33.17 31.14 8.82
N GLU A 193 34.19 31.17 7.97
CA GLU A 193 34.03 31.10 6.51
C GLU A 193 33.76 29.67 6.04
N PHE A 194 34.36 28.68 6.72
CA PHE A 194 34.04 27.27 6.52
C PHE A 194 32.61 26.93 6.96
N LEU A 195 32.17 27.44 8.13
CA LEU A 195 30.83 27.23 8.67
C LEU A 195 29.74 27.85 7.78
N LYS A 196 30.01 28.94 7.07
CA LYS A 196 29.09 29.48 6.05
C LYS A 196 28.86 28.48 4.91
N GLY A 197 29.89 27.74 4.50
CA GLY A 197 29.78 26.66 3.52
C GLY A 197 28.98 25.48 4.04
N VAL A 198 29.22 25.05 5.29
CA VAL A 198 28.45 23.97 5.95
C VAL A 198 26.97 24.36 6.10
N ASN A 199 26.69 25.58 6.56
CA ASN A 199 25.33 26.10 6.68
C ASN A 199 24.62 26.18 5.33
N PHE A 200 25.34 26.54 4.26
CA PHE A 200 24.79 26.48 2.91
C PHE A 200 24.39 25.05 2.52
N LEU A 201 25.19 24.03 2.85
CA LEU A 201 24.86 22.64 2.53
C LEU A 201 23.64 22.15 3.30
N ILE A 202 23.54 22.49 4.58
CA ILE A 202 22.38 22.15 5.42
C ILE A 202 21.14 22.85 4.88
N GLY A 203 21.19 24.17 4.66
CA GLY A 203 20.07 24.96 4.15
C GLY A 203 19.62 24.61 2.71
N ASN A 204 20.44 23.88 1.96
CA ASN A 204 20.09 23.38 0.61
C ASN A 204 19.94 21.85 0.57
N GLY A 205 19.87 21.16 1.71
CA GLY A 205 19.62 19.72 1.78
C GLY A 205 20.74 18.82 1.23
N LEU A 206 21.94 19.36 1.04
CA LEU A 206 23.11 18.65 0.51
C LEU A 206 23.94 17.94 1.60
N LEU A 207 23.71 18.29 2.87
CA LEU A 207 24.33 17.65 4.03
C LEU A 207 23.25 17.45 5.10
N ILE A 208 22.90 16.20 5.37
CA ILE A 208 22.01 15.80 6.45
C ILE A 208 22.88 15.40 7.64
N ILE A 209 22.77 16.13 8.76
CA ILE A 209 23.42 15.76 10.01
C ILE A 209 22.36 15.09 10.87
N ASP A 210 22.53 13.80 11.16
CA ASP A 210 21.72 13.10 12.15
C ASP A 210 22.04 13.64 13.55
N ILE A 211 21.29 14.66 13.96
CA ILE A 211 21.28 15.15 15.35
C ILE A 211 20.06 14.50 16.03
N PRO A 212 20.23 13.80 17.17
CA PRO A 212 19.08 13.30 17.91
C PRO A 212 18.30 14.47 18.54
N ASP A 213 16.99 14.43 18.33
CA ASP A 213 15.89 15.21 18.91
C ASP A 213 15.78 16.73 18.61
N ILE A 214 14.69 17.02 17.87
CA ILE A 214 13.84 18.22 17.83
C ILE A 214 14.59 19.55 17.92
N GLN A 215 15.05 20.04 16.77
CA GLN A 215 15.12 21.49 16.55
C GLN A 215 13.84 21.94 15.85
N GLU A 216 13.12 22.88 16.49
CA GLU A 216 12.09 23.62 15.78
C GLU A 216 12.73 24.35 14.59
N LEU A 217 12.10 24.24 13.42
CA LEU A 217 12.48 25.00 12.24
C LEU A 217 12.63 26.49 12.60
N THR A 218 13.66 27.13 12.07
CA THR A 218 13.80 28.58 12.16
C THR A 218 12.60 29.26 11.48
N GLU A 219 12.28 30.50 11.87
CA GLU A 219 11.18 31.26 11.27
C GLU A 219 11.27 31.38 9.74
N ASP A 220 12.48 31.41 9.19
CA ASP A 220 12.69 31.48 7.74
C ASP A 220 12.50 30.11 7.07
N GLU A 221 12.91 29.02 7.71
CA GLU A 221 12.62 27.66 7.24
C GLU A 221 11.12 27.35 7.28
N LYS A 222 10.41 27.78 8.34
CA LYS A 222 8.94 27.66 8.44
C LYS A 222 8.26 28.40 7.28
N LYS A 223 8.65 29.65 6.99
CA LYS A 223 8.10 30.41 5.86
C LYS A 223 8.37 29.78 4.50
N VAL A 224 9.54 29.16 4.31
CA VAL A 224 9.87 28.45 3.07
C VAL A 224 9.02 27.19 2.95
N LYS A 225 8.88 26.40 4.03
CA LYS A 225 8.01 25.22 4.08
C LYS A 225 6.56 25.58 3.76
N ASP A 226 5.99 26.57 4.45
CA ASP A 226 4.62 27.05 4.24
C ASP A 226 4.39 27.52 2.80
N ARG A 227 5.38 28.21 2.21
CA ARG A 227 5.33 28.63 0.81
C ARG A 227 5.33 27.42 -0.13
N ASN A 228 6.21 26.45 0.09
CA ASN A 228 6.32 25.27 -0.76
C ASN A 228 5.02 24.44 -0.69
N GLU A 229 4.45 24.25 0.50
CA GLU A 229 3.15 23.59 0.68
C GLU A 229 2.01 24.35 -0.02
N TRP A 230 2.01 25.69 0.06
CA TRP A 230 1.03 26.52 -0.65
C TRP A 230 1.17 26.40 -2.17
N GLU A 231 2.37 26.51 -2.72
CA GLU A 231 2.63 26.37 -4.16
C GLU A 231 2.25 24.96 -4.64
N PHE A 232 2.53 23.94 -3.84
CA PHE A 232 2.15 22.57 -4.13
C PHE A 232 0.63 22.39 -4.15
N SER A 233 -0.08 22.90 -3.14
CA SER A 233 -1.55 22.86 -3.11
C SER A 233 -2.19 23.56 -4.31
N ARG A 234 -1.59 24.69 -4.76
CA ARG A 234 -2.02 25.40 -5.98
C ARG A 234 -1.72 24.63 -7.26
N TYR A 235 -0.65 23.84 -7.28
CA TYR A 235 -0.38 22.92 -8.39
C TYR A 235 -1.47 21.84 -8.48
N LEU A 236 -1.85 21.24 -7.35
CA LEU A 236 -2.96 20.28 -7.30
C LEU A 236 -4.29 20.89 -7.79
N ASP A 237 -4.60 22.14 -7.42
CA ASP A 237 -5.79 22.85 -7.96
C ASP A 237 -5.77 22.97 -9.48
N ARG A 238 -4.59 23.22 -10.07
CA ARG A 238 -4.44 23.37 -11.52
C ARG A 238 -4.63 22.04 -12.23
N ILE A 239 -4.04 20.96 -11.70
CA ILE A 239 -4.23 19.60 -12.22
C ILE A 239 -5.72 19.25 -12.23
N GLU A 240 -6.40 19.38 -11.09
CA GLU A 240 -7.82 19.04 -10.97
C GLU A 240 -8.66 19.84 -11.98
N LYS A 241 -8.37 21.13 -12.16
CA LYS A 241 -9.05 21.97 -13.15
C LYS A 241 -8.80 21.49 -14.58
N GLU A 242 -7.55 21.23 -14.95
CA GLU A 242 -7.18 20.83 -16.31
C GLU A 242 -7.72 19.45 -16.66
N VAL A 243 -7.60 18.48 -15.76
CA VAL A 243 -8.15 17.12 -15.91
C VAL A 243 -9.65 17.15 -16.15
N ASN A 244 -10.38 17.98 -15.40
CA ASN A 244 -11.81 18.19 -15.59
C ASN A 244 -12.15 18.88 -16.92
N GLN A 245 -11.35 19.86 -17.34
CA GLN A 245 -11.54 20.58 -18.61
C GLN A 245 -11.30 19.68 -19.82
N GLU A 246 -10.26 18.85 -19.76
CA GLU A 246 -9.89 17.89 -20.80
C GLU A 246 -10.74 16.61 -20.77
N LYS A 247 -11.51 16.40 -19.68
CA LYS A 247 -12.30 15.19 -19.45
C LYS A 247 -11.43 13.92 -19.54
N ARG A 248 -10.24 13.96 -18.92
CA ARG A 248 -9.32 12.80 -18.94
C ARG A 248 -10.01 11.60 -18.30
N TYR A 249 -9.83 10.43 -18.92
CA TYR A 249 -10.26 9.18 -18.32
C TYR A 249 -9.27 8.80 -17.22
N ILE A 250 -9.80 8.48 -16.03
CA ILE A 250 -9.00 8.06 -14.88
C ILE A 250 -9.12 6.54 -14.73
N GLU A 251 -8.02 5.85 -15.05
CA GLU A 251 -7.80 4.44 -14.74
C GLU A 251 -7.17 4.30 -13.34
N TYR A 252 -7.61 3.28 -12.60
CA TYR A 252 -7.15 3.01 -11.23
C TYR A 252 -6.37 1.69 -11.18
N PRO A 253 -5.28 1.61 -10.39
CA PRO A 253 -4.45 0.40 -10.29
C PRO A 253 -5.19 -0.77 -9.64
N ASN A 254 -6.06 -0.50 -8.67
CA ASN A 254 -7.00 -1.47 -8.10
C ASN A 254 -8.40 -1.18 -8.67
N PRO A 255 -9.25 -2.18 -8.98
CA PRO A 255 -10.55 -1.94 -9.59
C PRO A 255 -11.38 -1.02 -8.70
N SER A 256 -11.95 0.03 -9.29
CA SER A 256 -12.78 0.96 -8.55
C SER A 256 -14.00 0.26 -7.97
N ASN A 257 -14.61 0.88 -6.95
CA ASN A 257 -15.91 0.45 -6.40
C ASN A 257 -16.96 0.21 -7.50
N ASP A 258 -16.90 0.92 -8.63
CA ASP A 258 -17.83 0.71 -9.75
C ASP A 258 -17.55 -0.58 -10.53
N VAL A 259 -16.28 -0.97 -10.67
CA VAL A 259 -15.91 -2.28 -11.23
C VAL A 259 -16.41 -3.39 -10.29
N ILE A 260 -16.22 -3.24 -8.99
CA ILE A 260 -16.73 -4.17 -7.97
C ILE A 260 -18.26 -4.26 -8.02
N LYS A 261 -18.98 -3.14 -8.13
CA LYS A 261 -20.44 -3.15 -8.33
C LYS A 261 -20.84 -3.92 -9.59
N LYS A 262 -20.04 -3.89 -10.66
CA LYS A 262 -20.33 -4.66 -11.88
C LYS A 262 -20.21 -6.16 -11.65
N PHE A 263 -19.20 -6.62 -10.90
CA PHE A 263 -19.11 -8.02 -10.47
C PHE A 263 -20.37 -8.47 -9.73
N LEU A 264 -20.85 -7.62 -8.81
CA LEU A 264 -22.06 -7.90 -8.02
C LEU A 264 -23.35 -7.85 -8.87
N ARG A 265 -23.41 -7.00 -9.90
CA ARG A 265 -24.56 -6.88 -10.81
C ARG A 265 -24.66 -8.05 -11.78
N ASP A 266 -23.57 -8.37 -12.46
CA ASP A 266 -23.54 -9.49 -13.41
C ASP A 266 -23.04 -10.77 -12.71
N TYR A 267 -23.51 -11.01 -11.49
CA TYR A 267 -23.07 -12.13 -10.66
C TYR A 267 -23.24 -13.47 -11.40
N VAL A 268 -24.27 -13.66 -12.21
CA VAL A 268 -24.43 -14.90 -13.02
C VAL A 268 -23.24 -15.18 -13.94
N LYS A 269 -22.51 -14.14 -14.39
CA LYS A 269 -21.34 -14.30 -15.25
C LYS A 269 -20.09 -14.73 -14.47
N TRP A 270 -19.88 -14.22 -13.26
CA TRP A 270 -18.62 -14.38 -12.51
C TRP A 270 -18.76 -15.12 -11.16
N ASN A 271 -19.95 -15.09 -10.57
CA ASN A 271 -20.29 -15.65 -9.26
C ASN A 271 -21.58 -16.50 -9.35
N TYR A 272 -21.45 -17.78 -9.72
CA TYR A 272 -22.56 -18.63 -10.13
C TYR A 272 -23.26 -19.30 -8.92
N ASP A 273 -23.94 -18.51 -8.09
CA ASP A 273 -24.54 -18.96 -6.82
C ASP A 273 -25.51 -20.15 -7.00
N GLN A 274 -26.33 -20.15 -8.06
CA GLN A 274 -27.32 -21.22 -8.31
C GLN A 274 -26.69 -22.59 -8.62
N GLN A 275 -25.44 -22.64 -9.10
CA GLN A 275 -24.74 -23.91 -9.37
C GLN A 275 -23.98 -24.42 -8.16
N ILE A 276 -23.64 -23.57 -7.19
CA ILE A 276 -23.11 -24.03 -5.91
C ILE A 276 -24.18 -24.90 -5.21
N GLU A 277 -25.46 -24.54 -5.34
CA GLU A 277 -26.58 -25.33 -4.84
C GLU A 277 -26.80 -26.63 -5.65
N ILE A 278 -26.56 -26.57 -6.95
CA ILE A 278 -26.62 -27.74 -7.85
C ILE A 278 -25.25 -28.42 -7.83
N GLY A 279 -24.99 -29.21 -6.78
CA GLY A 279 -23.75 -29.98 -6.66
C GLY A 279 -23.49 -30.93 -7.84
N ASN A 280 -22.59 -31.89 -7.64
CA ASN A 280 -21.99 -32.76 -8.68
C ASN A 280 -22.94 -33.60 -9.55
N LYS A 281 -24.25 -33.54 -9.31
CA LYS A 281 -25.27 -34.36 -9.96
C LYS A 281 -25.33 -34.19 -11.48
N ASN A 282 -25.15 -32.98 -11.99
CA ASN A 282 -25.33 -32.67 -13.41
C ASN A 282 -24.00 -32.62 -14.20
N PHE A 283 -22.87 -32.69 -13.52
CA PHE A 283 -21.55 -32.65 -14.16
C PHE A 283 -21.15 -34.03 -14.67
N PRO A 284 -20.61 -34.14 -15.90
CA PRO A 284 -20.04 -35.38 -16.39
C PRO A 284 -18.88 -35.83 -15.51
N ASN A 285 -18.62 -37.14 -15.45
CA ASN A 285 -17.42 -37.67 -14.81
C ASN A 285 -16.21 -37.51 -15.75
N PRO A 286 -14.99 -37.34 -15.22
CA PRO A 286 -13.78 -37.33 -16.04
C PRO A 286 -13.64 -38.66 -16.78
N GLU A 287 -13.12 -38.59 -18.00
CA GLU A 287 -12.83 -39.76 -18.81
C GLU A 287 -11.44 -40.30 -18.44
N TYR A 288 -11.20 -41.60 -18.59
CA TYR A 288 -9.87 -42.16 -18.40
C TYR A 288 -9.54 -43.22 -19.44
N VAL A 289 -8.25 -43.36 -19.74
CA VAL A 289 -7.70 -44.45 -20.55
C VAL A 289 -6.57 -45.12 -19.80
N LEU A 290 -6.44 -46.44 -19.97
CA LEU A 290 -5.34 -47.22 -19.40
C LEU A 290 -4.29 -47.45 -20.49
N ILE A 291 -3.08 -46.92 -20.30
CA ILE A 291 -1.95 -47.05 -21.22
C ILE A 291 -0.75 -47.50 -20.38
N ASP A 292 -0.12 -48.62 -20.74
CA ASP A 292 1.07 -49.15 -20.06
C ASP A 292 0.93 -49.22 -18.52
N ASP A 293 -0.20 -49.75 -18.05
CA ASP A 293 -0.57 -49.85 -16.61
C ASP A 293 -0.68 -48.50 -15.85
N VAL A 294 -0.81 -47.39 -16.57
CA VAL A 294 -1.07 -46.04 -16.01
C VAL A 294 -2.45 -45.56 -16.41
N TYR A 295 -3.25 -45.10 -15.44
CA TYR A 295 -4.51 -44.43 -15.71
C TYR A 295 -4.25 -42.98 -16.10
N HIS A 296 -4.63 -42.60 -17.32
CA HIS A 296 -4.62 -41.22 -17.78
C HIS A 296 -6.04 -40.66 -17.64
N LEU A 297 -6.26 -39.80 -16.64
CA LEU A 297 -7.53 -39.11 -16.40
C LEU A 297 -7.53 -37.78 -17.17
N GLU A 298 -8.57 -37.55 -17.96
CA GLU A 298 -8.80 -36.29 -18.67
C GLU A 298 -9.92 -35.50 -17.98
N TYR A 299 -9.56 -34.31 -17.49
CA TYR A 299 -10.51 -33.34 -16.95
C TYR A 299 -10.77 -32.25 -17.99
N LYS A 300 -11.99 -32.22 -18.52
CA LYS A 300 -12.45 -31.13 -19.40
C LYS A 300 -12.85 -29.94 -18.52
N VAL A 301 -12.13 -28.83 -18.64
CA VAL A 301 -12.34 -27.64 -17.81
C VAL A 301 -12.92 -26.51 -18.64
N TYR A 302 -14.09 -26.01 -18.25
CA TYR A 302 -14.61 -24.76 -18.79
C TYR A 302 -14.18 -23.62 -17.86
N VAL A 303 -13.65 -22.54 -18.43
CA VAL A 303 -13.15 -21.40 -17.68
C VAL A 303 -13.99 -20.18 -18.04
N ASN A 304 -14.58 -19.53 -17.04
CA ASN A 304 -15.29 -18.28 -17.27
C ASN A 304 -14.32 -17.17 -17.72
N GLU A 305 -14.80 -16.31 -18.63
CA GLU A 305 -14.06 -15.12 -19.02
C GLU A 305 -13.79 -14.23 -17.80
N GLN A 306 -12.56 -13.72 -17.72
CA GLN A 306 -12.26 -12.66 -16.77
C GLN A 306 -12.98 -11.36 -17.16
N PRO A 307 -13.41 -10.56 -16.17
CA PRO A 307 -13.93 -9.24 -16.44
C PRO A 307 -12.92 -8.38 -17.19
N ILE A 308 -13.43 -7.64 -18.17
CA ILE A 308 -12.63 -6.70 -18.95
C ILE A 308 -12.12 -5.59 -18.02
N GLY A 309 -10.81 -5.31 -18.09
CA GLY A 309 -10.18 -4.23 -17.33
C GLY A 309 -9.56 -4.65 -15.99
N LEU A 310 -9.43 -5.95 -15.72
CA LEU A 310 -8.56 -6.40 -14.63
C LEU A 310 -7.09 -6.11 -14.98
N PRO A 311 -6.32 -5.49 -14.07
CA PRO A 311 -4.94 -5.06 -14.33
C PRO A 311 -3.93 -6.20 -14.22
N LEU A 312 -4.33 -7.34 -13.65
CA LEU A 312 -3.48 -8.51 -13.39
C LEU A 312 -3.89 -9.69 -14.29
N ASP A 313 -2.90 -10.42 -14.76
CA ASP A 313 -3.11 -11.66 -15.52
C ASP A 313 -3.37 -12.84 -14.60
N HIS A 314 -4.64 -13.16 -14.36
CA HIS A 314 -5.03 -14.36 -13.63
C HIS A 314 -5.24 -15.58 -14.55
N VAL A 315 -5.06 -15.44 -15.87
CA VAL A 315 -5.19 -16.60 -16.79
C VAL A 315 -3.95 -17.48 -16.68
N SER A 316 -2.77 -16.85 -16.61
CA SER A 316 -1.51 -17.58 -16.44
C SER A 316 -1.47 -18.40 -15.15
N THR A 317 -2.08 -17.91 -14.06
CA THR A 317 -2.13 -18.65 -12.79
C THR A 317 -2.89 -19.97 -12.94
N LEU A 318 -3.97 -20.01 -13.72
CA LEU A 318 -4.69 -21.25 -14.02
C LEU A 318 -3.83 -22.26 -14.78
N VAL A 319 -3.06 -21.78 -15.77
CA VAL A 319 -2.17 -22.64 -16.56
C VAL A 319 -1.07 -23.24 -15.68
N ASN A 320 -0.51 -22.44 -14.76
CA ASN A 320 0.47 -22.91 -13.78
C ASN A 320 -0.14 -23.96 -12.85
N SER A 321 -1.36 -23.72 -12.34
CA SER A 321 -2.07 -24.68 -11.49
C SER A 321 -2.36 -26.00 -12.20
N PHE A 322 -2.76 -25.98 -13.48
CA PHE A 322 -2.92 -27.21 -14.27
C PHE A 322 -1.61 -27.97 -14.34
N LYS A 323 -0.53 -27.29 -14.74
CA LYS A 323 0.78 -27.91 -14.89
C LYS A 323 1.25 -28.58 -13.60
N MET A 324 1.08 -27.92 -12.46
CA MET A 324 1.45 -28.50 -11.16
C MET A 324 0.75 -29.84 -10.90
N TRP A 325 -0.55 -29.92 -11.18
CA TRP A 325 -1.34 -31.14 -11.00
C TRP A 325 -1.06 -32.21 -12.07
N GLU A 326 -0.68 -31.82 -13.29
CA GLU A 326 -0.26 -32.74 -14.36
C GLU A 326 1.12 -33.37 -14.07
N ASP A 327 2.03 -32.58 -13.48
CA ASP A 327 3.36 -33.03 -13.08
C ASP A 327 3.32 -33.93 -11.83
N ALA A 328 2.27 -33.82 -11.01
CA ALA A 328 2.06 -34.64 -9.82
C ALA A 328 2.00 -36.15 -10.12
N GLU A 329 2.36 -36.97 -9.14
CA GLU A 329 2.22 -38.43 -9.18
C GLU A 329 1.12 -38.89 -8.24
N PHE A 330 0.16 -39.64 -8.77
CA PHE A 330 -0.96 -40.19 -7.99
C PHE A 330 -0.97 -41.72 -8.09
N SER A 331 -1.59 -42.36 -7.09
CA SER A 331 -1.79 -43.81 -7.07
C SER A 331 -3.27 -44.15 -6.90
N ALA A 332 -3.76 -45.05 -7.74
CA ALA A 332 -5.10 -45.60 -7.61
C ALA A 332 -5.18 -46.63 -6.48
N ASN A 333 -6.40 -46.97 -6.06
CA ASN A 333 -6.65 -47.99 -5.03
C ASN A 333 -6.15 -49.39 -5.41
N ASP A 334 -5.97 -49.66 -6.71
CA ASP A 334 -5.40 -50.91 -7.24
C ASP A 334 -3.87 -50.89 -7.37
N GLY A 335 -3.21 -49.81 -6.91
CA GLY A 335 -1.77 -49.64 -6.91
C GLY A 335 -1.18 -49.14 -8.24
N LYS A 336 -2.00 -48.91 -9.27
CA LYS A 336 -1.54 -48.34 -10.54
C LYS A 336 -1.33 -46.84 -10.41
N LYS A 337 -0.40 -46.31 -11.21
CA LYS A 337 -0.18 -44.86 -11.28
C LYS A 337 -1.34 -44.16 -11.98
N ILE A 338 -1.62 -42.94 -11.54
CA ILE A 338 -2.56 -42.03 -12.19
C ILE A 338 -1.78 -40.82 -12.72
N LYS A 339 -2.08 -40.42 -13.95
CA LYS A 339 -1.68 -39.16 -14.55
C LYS A 339 -2.91 -38.35 -14.93
N ILE A 340 -2.90 -37.08 -14.55
CA ILE A 340 -3.98 -36.14 -14.82
C ILE A 340 -3.59 -35.30 -16.03
N ASN A 341 -4.56 -35.01 -16.89
CA ASN A 341 -4.44 -34.04 -17.97
C ASN A 341 -5.65 -33.10 -17.95
N PHE A 342 -5.41 -31.79 -18.07
CA PHE A 342 -6.47 -30.80 -18.19
C PHE A 342 -6.64 -30.38 -19.65
N VAL A 343 -7.88 -30.32 -20.11
CA VAL A 343 -8.21 -29.83 -21.45
C VAL A 343 -9.25 -28.73 -21.33
N THR A 344 -8.93 -27.54 -21.82
CA THR A 344 -9.89 -26.43 -21.79
C THR A 344 -11.02 -26.64 -22.81
N SER A 345 -12.25 -26.49 -22.34
CA SER A 345 -13.47 -26.60 -23.15
C SER A 345 -14.08 -25.22 -23.39
N LYS A 346 -14.52 -24.98 -24.64
CA LYS A 346 -15.28 -23.77 -25.00
C LYS A 346 -16.72 -23.81 -24.52
N THR A 347 -17.24 -24.98 -24.14
CA THR A 347 -18.63 -25.15 -23.73
C THR A 347 -18.73 -25.81 -22.36
N LYS A 348 -19.72 -25.36 -21.57
CA LYS A 348 -20.00 -25.88 -20.24
C LYS A 348 -20.49 -27.33 -20.26
N THR A 349 -21.32 -27.68 -21.24
CA THR A 349 -22.08 -28.95 -21.27
C THR A 349 -21.22 -30.20 -21.13
N ASN A 350 -20.01 -30.19 -21.71
CA ASN A 350 -19.12 -31.35 -21.71
C ASN A 350 -17.95 -31.22 -20.72
N ALA A 351 -17.92 -30.14 -19.94
CA ALA A 351 -16.85 -29.92 -18.97
C ALA A 351 -17.21 -30.55 -17.62
N ASN A 352 -16.22 -31.22 -17.02
CA ASN A 352 -16.29 -31.84 -15.70
C ASN A 352 -16.06 -30.81 -14.60
N LEU A 353 -15.26 -29.79 -14.89
CA LEU A 353 -14.91 -28.71 -13.97
C LEU A 353 -15.24 -27.36 -14.60
N TRP A 354 -15.90 -26.49 -13.83
CA TRP A 354 -16.15 -25.10 -14.21
C TRP A 354 -15.39 -24.18 -13.26
N VAL A 355 -14.40 -23.47 -13.78
CA VAL A 355 -13.61 -22.50 -13.02
C VAL A 355 -14.22 -21.11 -13.17
N THR A 356 -14.46 -20.44 -12.05
CA THR A 356 -15.03 -19.08 -12.00
C THR A 356 -14.33 -18.17 -10.99
N TRP A 357 -14.45 -16.86 -11.20
CA TRP A 357 -13.72 -15.82 -10.48
C TRP A 357 -14.67 -14.99 -9.61
N VAL A 358 -14.39 -14.86 -8.32
CA VAL A 358 -15.31 -14.19 -7.38
C VAL A 358 -14.67 -13.01 -6.67
N VAL A 359 -15.51 -12.01 -6.40
CA VAL A 359 -15.17 -10.74 -5.73
C VAL A 359 -16.28 -10.40 -4.73
N ARG A 360 -16.62 -11.37 -3.88
CA ARG A 360 -17.65 -11.24 -2.85
C ARG A 360 -17.15 -11.80 -1.53
N ASP A 361 -17.90 -11.52 -0.47
CA ASP A 361 -17.75 -12.23 0.79
C ASP A 361 -18.10 -13.71 0.59
N LEU A 362 -17.12 -14.58 0.83
CA LEU A 362 -17.26 -16.03 0.80
C LEU A 362 -17.50 -16.61 2.20
N GLY A 363 -17.51 -15.77 3.23
CA GLY A 363 -17.45 -16.15 4.62
C GLY A 363 -16.10 -15.78 5.24
N GLU A 364 -16.09 -15.62 6.56
CA GLU A 364 -14.90 -15.26 7.31
C GLU A 364 -13.77 -16.28 7.09
N GLY A 365 -12.65 -15.82 6.52
CA GLY A 365 -11.46 -16.65 6.27
C GLY A 365 -11.58 -17.60 5.07
N VAL A 366 -12.61 -17.47 4.24
CA VAL A 366 -12.82 -18.32 3.05
C VAL A 366 -12.25 -17.63 1.81
N LEU A 367 -11.38 -18.33 1.08
CA LEU A 367 -10.68 -17.80 -0.10
C LEU A 367 -11.14 -18.45 -1.41
N GLY A 368 -11.92 -19.53 -1.34
CA GLY A 368 -12.43 -20.25 -2.49
C GLY A 368 -13.46 -21.29 -2.07
N HIS A 369 -14.13 -21.87 -3.06
CA HIS A 369 -15.00 -23.03 -2.88
C HIS A 369 -14.83 -23.99 -4.04
N ALA A 370 -14.79 -25.28 -3.77
CA ALA A 370 -14.84 -26.28 -4.81
C ALA A 370 -15.68 -27.49 -4.43
N ASN A 371 -16.30 -28.08 -5.45
CA ASN A 371 -16.92 -29.39 -5.30
C ASN A 371 -15.89 -30.51 -5.48
N LEU A 372 -16.06 -31.61 -4.75
CA LEU A 372 -15.12 -32.73 -4.75
C LEU A 372 -15.23 -33.60 -6.02
N GLY A 373 -14.18 -33.66 -6.83
CA GLY A 373 -14.00 -34.61 -7.94
C GLY A 373 -14.65 -34.22 -9.28
N LYS A 374 -15.50 -33.20 -9.28
CA LYS A 374 -16.11 -32.52 -10.43
C LYS A 374 -16.96 -31.37 -9.89
N GLY A 375 -17.42 -30.45 -10.75
CA GLY A 375 -18.31 -29.37 -10.35
C GLY A 375 -17.72 -27.98 -10.54
N VAL A 376 -18.14 -27.05 -9.69
CA VAL A 376 -17.68 -25.66 -9.71
C VAL A 376 -16.43 -25.51 -8.85
N VAL A 377 -15.49 -24.69 -9.33
CA VAL A 377 -14.28 -24.25 -8.65
C VAL A 377 -14.31 -22.71 -8.65
N GLU A 378 -14.59 -22.13 -7.49
CA GLU A 378 -14.63 -20.68 -7.25
C GLU A 378 -13.30 -20.21 -6.69
N VAL A 379 -12.72 -19.19 -7.33
CA VAL A 379 -11.45 -18.59 -6.93
C VAL A 379 -11.65 -17.12 -6.63
N ALA A 380 -11.37 -16.71 -5.38
CA ALA A 380 -11.40 -15.30 -5.02
C ALA A 380 -10.27 -14.53 -5.69
N LEU A 381 -10.60 -13.40 -6.31
CA LEU A 381 -9.62 -12.48 -6.90
C LEU A 381 -9.17 -11.38 -5.95
N GLY A 382 -9.84 -11.23 -4.80
CA GLY A 382 -9.52 -10.22 -3.82
C GLY A 382 -10.40 -10.31 -2.60
N GLY A 383 -10.14 -9.44 -1.63
CA GLY A 383 -10.85 -9.37 -0.37
C GLY A 383 -10.71 -8.00 0.27
N TYR A 384 -11.40 -7.78 1.39
CA TYR A 384 -11.21 -6.57 2.18
C TYR A 384 -9.89 -6.68 2.95
N GLY A 385 -8.94 -5.83 2.56
CA GLY A 385 -7.53 -6.00 2.86
C GLY A 385 -7.01 -5.15 4.01
N CYS A 386 -5.69 -4.97 3.99
CA CYS A 386 -4.85 -4.37 5.03
C CYS A 386 -5.27 -2.96 5.48
N ASP A 387 -5.97 -2.22 4.62
CA ASP A 387 -6.38 -0.84 4.86
C ASP A 387 -7.89 -0.68 5.00
N GLY A 388 -8.65 -1.78 5.05
CA GLY A 388 -10.11 -1.81 5.19
C GLY A 388 -10.90 -1.73 3.87
N ASN A 389 -10.23 -1.49 2.74
CA ASN A 389 -10.86 -1.45 1.42
C ASN A 389 -10.73 -2.79 0.67
N PHE A 390 -11.61 -3.00 -0.31
CA PHE A 390 -11.48 -4.15 -1.21
C PHE A 390 -10.20 -4.01 -2.04
N GLN A 391 -9.40 -5.06 -2.09
CA GLN A 391 -8.16 -5.10 -2.86
C GLN A 391 -8.02 -6.43 -3.59
N LEU A 392 -7.51 -6.38 -4.82
CA LEU A 392 -7.10 -7.58 -5.53
C LEU A 392 -5.96 -8.28 -4.80
N TYR A 393 -6.06 -9.60 -4.75
CA TYR A 393 -4.98 -10.46 -4.34
C TYR A 393 -3.83 -10.40 -5.34
N HIS A 394 -2.62 -10.60 -4.83
CA HIS A 394 -1.44 -10.81 -5.68
C HIS A 394 -1.64 -12.07 -6.54
N VAL A 395 -1.03 -12.10 -7.73
CA VAL A 395 -1.16 -13.24 -8.66
C VAL A 395 -0.78 -14.57 -8.01
N ASP A 396 0.25 -14.59 -7.15
CA ASP A 396 0.65 -15.79 -6.42
C ASP A 396 -0.40 -16.27 -5.41
N THR A 397 -1.11 -15.34 -4.77
CA THR A 397 -2.21 -15.67 -3.85
C THR A 397 -3.36 -16.28 -4.63
N VAL A 398 -3.72 -15.70 -5.79
CA VAL A 398 -4.74 -16.25 -6.68
C VAL A 398 -4.32 -17.62 -7.21
N GLU A 399 -3.05 -17.81 -7.58
CA GLU A 399 -2.51 -19.10 -8.03
C GLU A 399 -2.60 -20.17 -6.94
N TYR A 400 -2.25 -19.85 -5.70
CA TYR A 400 -2.39 -20.79 -4.59
C TYR A 400 -3.85 -21.20 -4.38
N ILE A 401 -4.76 -20.23 -4.32
CA ILE A 401 -6.20 -20.50 -4.16
C ILE A 401 -6.68 -21.37 -5.32
N MET A 402 -6.38 -20.99 -6.56
CA MET A 402 -6.74 -21.75 -7.76
C MET A 402 -6.25 -23.19 -7.69
N THR A 403 -4.99 -23.37 -7.31
CA THR A 403 -4.36 -24.70 -7.22
C THR A 403 -5.04 -25.56 -6.15
N HIS A 404 -5.30 -25.00 -4.97
CA HIS A 404 -6.00 -25.69 -3.88
C HIS A 404 -7.41 -26.13 -4.29
N GLU A 405 -8.20 -25.20 -4.83
CA GLU A 405 -9.59 -25.46 -5.21
C GLU A 405 -9.68 -26.43 -6.41
N LEU A 406 -8.71 -26.38 -7.34
CA LEU A 406 -8.58 -27.40 -8.38
C LEU A 406 -8.26 -28.78 -7.81
N GLY A 407 -7.49 -28.86 -6.73
CA GLY A 407 -7.23 -30.10 -6.00
C GLY A 407 -8.52 -30.78 -5.53
N HIS A 408 -9.43 -29.99 -4.95
CA HIS A 408 -10.80 -30.46 -4.67
C HIS A 408 -11.53 -30.85 -5.94
N GLY A 409 -11.44 -30.06 -7.01
CA GLY A 409 -12.00 -30.36 -8.32
C GLY A 409 -11.57 -31.72 -8.88
N ILE A 410 -10.32 -32.15 -8.66
CA ILE A 410 -9.84 -33.48 -9.08
C ILE A 410 -10.12 -34.58 -8.05
N GLY A 411 -10.66 -34.25 -6.88
CA GLY A 411 -11.16 -35.22 -5.90
C GLY A 411 -10.31 -35.36 -4.64
N LEU A 412 -9.32 -34.49 -4.44
CA LEU A 412 -8.50 -34.48 -3.23
C LEU A 412 -9.26 -33.83 -2.07
N LYS A 413 -9.03 -34.35 -0.86
CA LYS A 413 -9.54 -33.78 0.38
C LYS A 413 -8.47 -32.93 1.04
N HIS A 414 -8.85 -32.19 2.07
CA HIS A 414 -7.88 -31.47 2.87
C HIS A 414 -6.83 -32.40 3.48
N SER A 415 -5.58 -31.93 3.43
CA SER A 415 -4.46 -32.54 4.12
C SER A 415 -4.33 -32.02 5.54
N ASN A 416 -3.73 -32.82 6.41
CA ASN A 416 -3.26 -32.38 7.73
C ASN A 416 -1.81 -31.89 7.70
N ASP A 417 -1.07 -32.09 6.60
CA ASP A 417 0.29 -31.58 6.44
C ASP A 417 0.24 -30.08 6.11
N LYS A 418 0.84 -29.26 6.97
CA LYS A 418 0.91 -27.80 6.81
C LYS A 418 1.73 -27.35 5.60
N ASN A 419 2.53 -28.25 5.02
CA ASN A 419 3.28 -27.97 3.81
C ASN A 419 2.52 -28.35 2.54
N SER A 420 1.43 -29.13 2.64
CA SER A 420 0.65 -29.51 1.48
C SER A 420 -0.14 -28.33 0.94
N ILE A 421 -0.22 -28.21 -0.40
CA ILE A 421 -1.18 -27.33 -1.06
C ILE A 421 -2.63 -27.59 -0.65
N MET A 422 -2.98 -28.83 -0.27
CA MET A 422 -4.32 -29.18 0.20
C MET A 422 -4.54 -28.89 1.70
N PHE A 423 -3.60 -28.22 2.38
CA PHE A 423 -3.84 -27.73 3.73
C PHE A 423 -4.91 -26.62 3.69
N PRO A 424 -5.96 -26.67 4.53
CA PRO A 424 -7.15 -25.80 4.43
C PRO A 424 -6.92 -24.33 4.79
N SER A 425 -5.68 -23.93 5.07
CA SER A 425 -5.38 -22.56 5.52
C SER A 425 -4.09 -22.07 4.87
N MET A 426 -4.16 -20.88 4.28
CA MET A 426 -2.98 -20.17 3.80
C MET A 426 -2.39 -19.34 4.93
N LYS A 427 -1.06 -19.35 5.05
CA LYS A 427 -0.36 -18.62 6.11
C LYS A 427 -0.51 -17.10 5.99
N ASN A 428 -0.36 -16.55 4.78
CA ASN A 428 -0.43 -15.11 4.52
C ASN A 428 -1.04 -14.85 3.15
N THR A 429 -2.18 -14.17 3.11
CA THR A 429 -2.77 -13.61 1.90
C THR A 429 -2.01 -12.35 1.50
N GLN A 430 -1.62 -12.23 0.22
CA GLN A 430 -0.93 -11.05 -0.30
C GLN A 430 -1.86 -10.26 -1.22
N TYR A 431 -1.73 -8.95 -1.16
CA TYR A 431 -2.47 -8.01 -1.99
C TYR A 431 -1.55 -7.38 -3.04
N ALA A 432 -2.10 -7.11 -4.21
CA ALA A 432 -1.34 -6.56 -5.32
C ALA A 432 -0.94 -5.09 -5.12
N TYR A 433 -1.76 -4.33 -4.39
CA TYR A 433 -1.66 -2.86 -4.29
C TYR A 433 -1.72 -2.33 -2.84
N CYS A 434 -1.62 -3.20 -1.83
CA CYS A 434 -1.68 -2.80 -0.43
C CYS A 434 -0.46 -1.98 -0.01
N VAL A 435 -0.62 -0.68 0.17
CA VAL A 435 0.48 0.23 0.59
C VAL A 435 1.01 -0.10 2.00
N LEU A 436 0.17 -0.63 2.90
CA LEU A 436 0.59 -1.02 4.25
C LEU A 436 1.43 -2.31 4.31
N ASP A 437 1.51 -3.04 3.20
CA ASP A 437 2.23 -4.31 3.13
C ASP A 437 3.59 -4.17 2.43
N VAL A 438 4.02 -2.95 2.09
CA VAL A 438 5.28 -2.68 1.39
C VAL A 438 6.49 -3.23 2.16
N ASP A 439 6.46 -3.22 3.48
CA ASP A 439 7.55 -3.76 4.31
C ASP A 439 7.44 -5.28 4.59
N LYS A 440 6.34 -5.93 4.20
CA LYS A 440 6.15 -7.36 4.45
C LYS A 440 6.97 -8.18 3.45
N LYS A 441 7.89 -9.00 3.96
CA LYS A 441 8.62 -9.98 3.14
C LYS A 441 7.65 -10.98 2.50
N ILE A 442 7.82 -11.20 1.20
CA ILE A 442 7.07 -12.21 0.45
C ILE A 442 7.39 -13.57 1.04
N SER A 443 6.38 -14.25 1.59
CA SER A 443 6.52 -15.65 1.99
C SER A 443 6.19 -16.51 0.78
N THR A 444 7.07 -16.54 -0.21
CA THR A 444 7.03 -17.58 -1.25
C THR A 444 7.49 -18.89 -0.60
N SER A 445 6.65 -19.49 0.23
CA SER A 445 6.82 -20.91 0.51
C SER A 445 6.58 -21.62 -0.81
N PRO A 446 7.52 -22.45 -1.30
CA PRO A 446 7.26 -23.26 -2.49
C PRO A 446 5.96 -24.03 -2.26
N ILE A 447 5.12 -24.10 -3.28
CA ILE A 447 3.92 -24.93 -3.21
C ILE A 447 4.42 -26.38 -3.22
N PHE A 448 4.27 -27.10 -2.09
CA PHE A 448 4.62 -28.51 -2.02
C PHE A 448 3.37 -29.35 -2.20
N LEU A 449 3.48 -30.35 -3.08
CA LEU A 449 2.59 -31.50 -3.05
C LEU A 449 3.00 -32.31 -1.82
N GLY A 450 2.19 -32.26 -0.76
CA GLY A 450 2.32 -33.21 0.34
C GLY A 450 2.08 -34.63 -0.17
N ASN A 451 2.54 -35.64 0.57
CA ASN A 451 2.13 -37.02 0.31
C ASN A 451 0.67 -37.17 0.78
N ASP A 452 -0.29 -36.74 -0.03
CA ASP A 452 -1.73 -36.83 0.24
C ASP A 452 -2.38 -38.08 -0.35
#